data_AF-A0A2E9EV52-F1
#
_entry.id   AF-A0A2E9EV52-F1
#
_cell.length_a   1.000
_cell.length_b   1.000
_cell.length_c   1.000
_cell.angle_alpha   90.00
_cell.angle_beta   90.00
_cell.angle_gamma   90.00
#
_symmetry.space_group_name_H-M   'P 1'
#
loop_
_entity.id
_entity.type
_entity.pdbx_description
1 polymer ?
#
loop_
_entity_poly.entity_id
_entity_poly.type
_entity_poly.pdbx_seq_one_letter_code
_entity_poly.pdbx_strand_id
1 'polypeptide(L)'
;MANPFPRWTNTLPLKIIGALILLGIGVSAAVNYYFTPKYTRVGYQPDQPVPYDHKLHVGQLGMDCRYCHSFVENSGHANVPTASTCWNCHQNVKTDSPKLEPIRKAIDKNYEHYDGKPVEWVRIHRSPDYVYFDHSAHVNRGVSCASCHGDVGEMVVVHHEESHSMSWCLDCHKNPEKHLRPLDEVFNLKWKAEDLAVEDFKSYITDRFGEDKHGEIANLEDGQKLTQELIGSTLKDLWHIRPPSGNNCSGCHR
;
A
#
# COMPACT_ATOMS: atom_id res chain seq x y z
N MET A 1 -33.97 -61.12 -28.60
CA MET A 1 -32.76 -60.27 -28.57
C MET A 1 -32.63 -59.70 -27.17
N ALA A 2 -31.65 -60.14 -26.39
CA ALA A 2 -31.41 -59.58 -25.05
C ALA A 2 -30.91 -58.14 -25.23
N ASN A 3 -31.57 -57.18 -24.58
CA ASN A 3 -31.14 -55.78 -24.63
C ASN A 3 -29.75 -55.69 -23.96
N PRO A 4 -28.68 -55.33 -24.69
CA PRO A 4 -27.33 -55.33 -24.14
C PRO A 4 -27.12 -54.27 -23.06
N PHE A 5 -28.02 -53.29 -22.92
CA PHE A 5 -27.94 -52.23 -21.91
C PHE A 5 -29.17 -52.17 -21.00
N PRO A 6 -28.97 -52.09 -19.67
CA PRO A 6 -30.06 -51.83 -18.72
C PRO A 6 -30.78 -50.50 -19.00
N ARG A 7 -32.07 -50.41 -18.65
CA ARG A 7 -32.88 -49.19 -18.87
C ARG A 7 -32.35 -47.92 -18.21
N TRP A 8 -31.57 -48.04 -17.12
CA TRP A 8 -30.98 -46.89 -16.44
C TRP A 8 -29.91 -46.17 -17.29
N THR A 9 -29.32 -46.86 -18.26
CA THR A 9 -28.30 -46.30 -19.17
C THR A 9 -28.86 -45.15 -20.03
N ASN A 10 -30.17 -45.11 -20.30
CA ASN A 10 -30.79 -43.99 -21.02
C ASN A 10 -30.71 -42.66 -20.24
N THR A 11 -30.67 -42.71 -18.91
CA THR A 11 -30.55 -41.51 -18.06
C THR A 11 -29.09 -41.12 -17.80
N LEU A 12 -28.13 -42.01 -18.08
CA LEU A 12 -26.73 -41.80 -17.77
C LEU A 12 -26.11 -40.64 -18.57
N PRO A 13 -26.32 -40.50 -19.90
CA PRO A 13 -25.82 -39.34 -20.64
C PRO A 13 -26.32 -38.01 -20.08
N LEU A 14 -27.60 -37.92 -19.69
CA LEU A 14 -28.17 -36.71 -19.09
C LEU A 14 -27.53 -36.39 -17.73
N LYS A 15 -27.30 -37.40 -16.89
CA LYS A 15 -26.61 -37.24 -15.60
C LYS A 15 -25.15 -36.82 -15.78
N ILE A 16 -24.45 -37.39 -16.77
CA ILE A 16 -23.06 -37.02 -17.10
C ILE A 16 -23.02 -35.58 -17.59
N ILE A 17 -23.89 -35.19 -18.52
CA ILE A 17 -23.97 -33.80 -19.01
C ILE A 17 -24.26 -32.85 -17.85
N GLY A 18 -25.23 -33.16 -16.99
CA GLY A 18 -25.54 -32.34 -15.82
C GLY A 18 -24.36 -32.22 -14.85
N ALA A 19 -23.67 -33.33 -14.56
CA ALA A 19 -22.48 -33.33 -13.71
C ALA A 19 -21.32 -32.53 -14.31
N LEU A 20 -21.08 -32.63 -15.62
CA LEU A 20 -20.05 -31.87 -16.31
C LEU A 20 -20.37 -30.37 -16.35
N ILE A 21 -21.64 -29.98 -16.54
CA ILE A 21 -22.05 -28.58 -16.47
C ILE A 21 -21.83 -28.03 -15.07
N LEU A 22 -22.27 -28.75 -14.03
CA LEU A 22 -22.07 -28.34 -12.64
C LEU A 22 -20.57 -28.23 -12.28
N LEU A 23 -19.77 -29.21 -12.72
CA LEU A 23 -18.32 -29.17 -12.54
C LEU A 23 -17.69 -27.98 -13.26
N GLY A 24 -18.09 -27.74 -14.51
CA GLY A 24 -17.60 -26.62 -15.31
C GLY A 24 -17.92 -25.26 -14.67
N ILE A 25 -19.15 -25.07 -14.18
CA ILE A 25 -19.56 -23.87 -13.46
C ILE A 25 -18.75 -23.74 -12.16
N GLY A 26 -18.63 -24.82 -11.39
CA GLY A 26 -17.89 -24.83 -10.13
C GLY A 26 -16.41 -24.47 -10.31
N VAL A 27 -15.74 -25.09 -11.28
CA VAL A 27 -14.33 -24.80 -11.59
C VAL A 27 -14.19 -23.38 -12.12
N SER A 28 -15.06 -22.92 -13.02
CA SER A 28 -15.01 -21.55 -13.55
C SER A 28 -15.18 -20.51 -12.44
N ALA A 29 -16.16 -20.70 -11.55
CA ALA A 29 -16.38 -19.83 -10.41
C ALA A 29 -15.18 -19.83 -9.44
N ALA A 30 -14.64 -21.00 -9.13
CA ALA A 30 -13.49 -21.14 -8.25
C ALA A 30 -12.26 -20.43 -8.82
N VAL A 31 -11.95 -20.64 -10.11
CA VAL A 31 -10.82 -19.99 -10.77
C VAL A 31 -11.01 -18.48 -10.78
N ASN A 32 -12.18 -17.97 -11.19
CA ASN A 32 -12.44 -16.53 -11.22
C ASN A 32 -12.33 -15.86 -9.85
N TYR A 33 -12.66 -16.58 -8.76
CA TYR A 33 -12.56 -16.04 -7.41
C TYR A 33 -11.14 -16.12 -6.84
N TYR A 34 -10.52 -17.30 -6.86
CA TYR A 34 -9.24 -17.56 -6.20
C TYR A 34 -8.01 -17.09 -6.98
N PHE A 35 -8.12 -16.83 -8.29
CA PHE A 35 -7.01 -16.28 -9.09
C PHE A 35 -6.96 -14.74 -9.08
N THR A 36 -7.77 -14.08 -8.26
CA THR A 36 -7.70 -12.62 -8.10
C THR A 36 -6.42 -12.20 -7.35
N PRO A 37 -5.91 -10.96 -7.55
CA PRO A 37 -4.75 -10.44 -6.81
C PRO A 37 -4.90 -10.47 -5.29
N LYS A 38 -6.14 -10.45 -4.77
CA LYS A 38 -6.43 -10.60 -3.35
C LYS A 38 -5.92 -11.92 -2.78
N TYR A 39 -5.96 -13.01 -3.55
CA TYR A 39 -5.52 -14.33 -3.09
C TYR A 39 -4.15 -14.74 -3.63
N THR A 40 -3.68 -14.10 -4.70
CA THR A 40 -2.42 -14.43 -5.36
C THR A 40 -1.26 -13.51 -5.00
N ARG A 41 -1.52 -12.31 -4.45
CA ARG A 41 -0.49 -11.34 -4.08
C ARG A 41 -0.47 -10.96 -2.62
N VAL A 42 -1.63 -10.80 -1.97
CA VAL A 42 -1.69 -10.41 -0.55
C VAL A 42 -0.99 -11.46 0.31
N GLY A 43 -0.16 -11.00 1.25
CA GLY A 43 0.70 -11.85 2.07
C GLY A 43 2.01 -12.30 1.42
N TYR A 44 2.28 -11.89 0.17
CA TYR A 44 3.60 -12.13 -0.44
C TYR A 44 4.69 -11.43 0.38
N GLN A 45 5.59 -12.23 0.95
CA GLN A 45 6.64 -11.80 1.88
C GLN A 45 7.95 -12.52 1.52
N PRO A 46 8.75 -11.97 0.59
CA PRO A 46 9.99 -12.62 0.16
C PRO A 46 11.11 -12.44 1.20
N ASP A 47 12.04 -13.39 1.22
CA ASP A 47 13.29 -13.24 1.94
C ASP A 47 14.11 -12.11 1.32
N GLN A 48 14.66 -11.25 2.18
CA GLN A 48 15.49 -10.12 1.78
C GLN A 48 16.97 -10.46 2.02
N PRO A 49 17.90 -9.90 1.22
CA PRO A 49 19.33 -10.10 1.43
C PRO A 49 19.77 -9.61 2.81
N VAL A 50 19.16 -8.52 3.28
CA VAL A 50 19.32 -7.98 4.63
C VAL A 50 17.97 -8.09 5.33
N PRO A 51 17.87 -8.77 6.49
CA PRO A 51 16.62 -8.89 7.24
C PRO A 51 16.33 -7.58 7.98
N TYR A 52 15.97 -6.54 7.23
CA TYR A 52 15.65 -5.22 7.76
C TYR A 52 14.30 -5.26 8.49
N ASP A 53 14.32 -4.88 9.77
CA ASP A 53 13.18 -4.91 10.67
C ASP A 53 12.54 -3.52 10.73
N HIS A 54 11.43 -3.29 10.02
CA HIS A 54 10.72 -2.00 10.08
C HIS A 54 10.11 -1.76 11.46
N LYS A 55 9.70 -2.81 12.17
CA LYS A 55 9.17 -2.69 13.54
C LYS A 55 10.20 -2.14 14.51
N LEU A 56 11.46 -2.53 14.38
CA LEU A 56 12.53 -1.94 15.18
C LEU A 56 12.75 -0.47 14.82
N HIS A 57 12.95 -0.15 13.54
CA HIS A 57 13.37 1.18 13.12
C HIS A 57 12.25 2.23 13.20
N VAL A 58 11.03 1.86 12.83
CA VAL A 58 9.88 2.77 12.84
C VAL A 58 9.10 2.61 14.15
N GLY A 59 8.68 1.38 14.48
CA GLY A 59 7.82 1.12 15.63
C GLY A 59 8.46 1.41 16.99
N GLN A 60 9.74 1.07 17.18
CA GLN A 60 10.44 1.24 18.47
C GLN A 60 11.32 2.49 18.50
N LEU A 61 12.07 2.76 17.43
CA LEU A 61 12.99 3.91 17.38
C LEU A 61 12.33 5.21 16.88
N GLY A 62 11.12 5.14 16.32
CA GLY A 62 10.37 6.32 15.87
C GLY A 62 10.97 7.01 14.65
N MET A 63 11.71 6.29 13.79
CA MET A 63 12.29 6.90 12.59
C MET A 63 11.19 7.28 11.59
N ASP A 64 11.27 8.50 11.06
CA ASP A 64 10.40 8.98 10.00
C ASP A 64 10.65 8.22 8.70
N CYS A 65 9.57 7.86 7.99
CA CYS A 65 9.63 7.09 6.75
C CYS A 65 10.54 7.74 5.69
N ARG A 66 10.57 9.07 5.64
CA ARG A 66 11.32 9.87 4.65
C ARG A 66 12.82 9.85 4.90
N TYR A 67 13.28 9.44 6.09
CA TYR A 67 14.72 9.29 6.34
C TYR A 67 15.35 8.27 5.36
N CYS A 68 14.64 7.17 5.11
CA CYS A 68 15.06 6.13 4.17
C CYS A 68 14.43 6.32 2.78
N HIS A 69 13.14 6.69 2.72
CA HIS A 69 12.37 6.84 1.49
C HIS A 69 12.27 8.32 1.06
N SER A 70 13.42 8.97 0.93
CA SER A 70 13.55 10.44 0.77
C SER A 70 12.86 11.04 -0.44
N PHE A 71 12.59 10.28 -1.50
CA PHE A 71 11.95 10.80 -2.71
C PHE A 71 10.43 10.61 -2.76
N VAL A 72 9.81 10.06 -1.71
CA VAL A 72 8.38 9.73 -1.70
C VAL A 72 7.47 10.96 -1.93
N GLU A 73 7.88 12.14 -1.46
CA GLU A 73 7.13 13.40 -1.63
C GLU A 73 7.40 14.09 -2.98
N ASN A 74 8.47 13.72 -3.70
CA ASN A 74 8.97 14.51 -4.83
C ASN A 74 9.05 13.74 -6.15
N SER A 75 8.95 12.41 -6.11
CA SER A 75 9.12 11.53 -7.26
C SER A 75 7.95 10.58 -7.40
N GLY A 76 7.70 10.16 -8.64
CA GLY A 76 6.76 9.08 -8.88
C GLY A 76 7.20 7.73 -8.30
N HIS A 77 8.52 7.54 -8.17
CA HIS A 77 9.11 6.36 -7.54
C HIS A 77 9.72 6.71 -6.18
N ALA A 78 9.23 6.08 -5.11
CA ALA A 78 9.88 6.09 -3.81
C ALA A 78 11.12 5.19 -3.83
N ASN A 79 12.28 5.76 -3.48
CA ASN A 79 13.54 5.02 -3.48
C ASN A 79 13.60 3.98 -2.35
N VAL A 80 14.37 2.93 -2.59
CA VAL A 80 14.95 2.12 -1.51
C VAL A 80 16.26 2.80 -1.09
N PRO A 81 16.58 2.93 0.21
CA PRO A 81 17.80 3.61 0.64
C PRO A 81 19.05 2.90 0.12
N THR A 82 20.10 3.67 -0.14
CA THR A 82 21.43 3.15 -0.44
C THR A 82 22.08 2.60 0.84
N ALA A 83 23.11 1.77 0.69
CA ALA A 83 23.86 1.22 1.83
C ALA A 83 24.48 2.31 2.73
N SER A 84 24.75 3.50 2.19
CA SER A 84 25.23 4.65 2.96
C SER A 84 24.24 5.11 4.03
N THR A 85 22.93 5.08 3.76
CA THR A 85 21.91 5.46 4.74
C THR A 85 21.96 4.52 5.96
N CYS A 86 22.14 3.22 5.71
CA CYS A 86 22.32 2.22 6.77
C CYS A 86 23.63 2.47 7.53
N TRP A 87 24.70 2.80 6.82
CA TRP A 87 26.04 2.97 7.39
C TRP A 87 26.20 4.22 8.27
N ASN A 88 25.34 5.23 8.12
CA ASN A 88 25.32 6.41 9.00
C ASN A 88 25.31 6.04 10.49
N CYS A 89 24.56 4.98 10.84
CA CYS A 89 24.46 4.45 12.20
C CYS A 89 25.22 3.14 12.37
N HIS A 90 25.11 2.21 11.41
CA HIS A 90 25.65 0.86 11.55
C HIS A 90 27.17 0.75 11.49
N GLN A 91 27.87 1.84 11.15
CA GLN A 91 29.31 1.93 11.40
C GLN A 91 29.66 1.84 12.90
N ASN A 92 28.74 2.25 13.79
CA ASN A 92 28.93 2.23 15.24
C ASN A 92 27.95 1.29 15.98
N VAL A 93 26.83 0.93 15.34
CA VAL A 93 25.75 0.14 15.97
C VAL A 93 25.69 -1.25 15.36
N LYS A 94 25.94 -2.26 16.20
CA LYS A 94 25.88 -3.68 15.81
C LYS A 94 26.76 -4.01 14.59
N THR A 95 27.88 -3.31 14.43
CA THR A 95 28.79 -3.40 13.28
C THR A 95 29.23 -4.85 12.96
N ASP A 96 29.43 -5.68 13.97
CA ASP A 96 29.85 -7.09 13.81
C ASP A 96 28.70 -8.09 13.64
N SER A 97 27.46 -7.60 13.47
CA SER A 97 26.31 -8.46 13.24
C SER A 97 26.41 -9.15 11.88
N PRO A 98 26.28 -10.48 11.80
CA PRO A 98 26.30 -11.19 10.52
C PRO A 98 25.14 -10.76 9.61
N LYS A 99 24.03 -10.27 10.19
CA LYS A 99 22.88 -9.76 9.43
C LYS A 99 23.20 -8.51 8.60
N LEU A 100 24.25 -7.77 8.97
CA LEU A 100 24.68 -6.55 8.27
C LEU A 100 25.77 -6.82 7.23
N GLU A 101 26.20 -8.08 7.06
CA GLU A 101 27.23 -8.43 6.10
C GLU A 101 26.97 -7.85 4.69
N PRO A 102 25.76 -7.93 4.09
CA PRO A 102 25.53 -7.36 2.77
C PRO A 102 25.69 -5.84 2.73
N ILE A 103 25.33 -5.13 3.82
CA ILE A 103 25.55 -3.68 3.92
C ILE A 103 27.03 -3.37 4.01
N ARG A 104 27.78 -4.12 4.82
CA ARG A 104 29.24 -3.95 4.97
C ARG A 104 29.96 -4.19 3.65
N LYS A 105 29.66 -5.28 2.93
CA LYS A 105 30.21 -5.56 1.60
C LYS A 105 30.01 -4.40 0.63
N ALA A 106 28.84 -3.75 0.69
CA ALA A 106 28.47 -2.66 -0.19
C ALA A 106 29.17 -1.32 0.13
N ILE A 107 29.53 -1.03 1.39
CA ILE A 107 29.92 0.34 1.79
C ILE A 107 31.18 0.44 2.67
N ASP A 108 31.49 -0.57 3.49
CA ASP A 108 32.59 -0.53 4.44
C ASP A 108 33.91 -0.89 3.74
N LYS A 109 34.67 0.13 3.33
CA LYS A 109 35.97 -0.05 2.63
C LYS A 109 37.02 -0.80 3.46
N ASN A 110 36.84 -0.89 4.78
CA ASN A 110 37.76 -1.61 5.67
C ASN A 110 37.34 -3.08 5.86
N TYR A 111 36.18 -3.48 5.33
CA TYR A 111 35.71 -4.85 5.42
C TYR A 111 36.45 -5.76 4.43
N GLU A 112 36.85 -6.94 4.89
CA GLU A 112 37.63 -7.92 4.09
C GLU A 112 36.94 -8.28 2.76
N HIS A 113 35.61 -8.34 2.76
CA HIS A 113 34.81 -8.71 1.58
C HIS A 113 34.13 -7.50 0.91
N TYR A 114 34.67 -6.29 1.09
CA TYR A 114 34.17 -5.11 0.40
C TYR A 114 34.25 -5.28 -1.12
N ASP A 115 33.13 -5.10 -1.81
CA ASP A 115 33.04 -5.14 -3.28
C ASP A 115 32.39 -3.89 -3.89
N GLY A 116 31.83 -3.00 -3.05
CA GLY A 116 31.18 -1.77 -3.48
C GLY A 116 29.89 -1.96 -4.29
N LYS A 117 29.36 -3.19 -4.37
CA LYS A 117 28.14 -3.48 -5.12
C LYS A 117 26.90 -3.08 -4.29
N PRO A 118 25.86 -2.50 -4.92
CA PRO A 118 24.60 -2.23 -4.22
C PRO A 118 23.95 -3.50 -3.68
N VAL A 119 23.21 -3.37 -2.59
CA VAL A 119 22.40 -4.48 -2.06
C VAL A 119 21.26 -4.80 -3.03
N GLU A 120 21.16 -6.07 -3.42
CA GLU A 120 20.15 -6.58 -4.35
C GLU A 120 18.82 -6.88 -3.64
N TRP A 121 18.11 -5.83 -3.25
CA TRP A 121 16.80 -5.96 -2.61
C TRP A 121 15.77 -6.66 -3.49
N VAL A 122 14.97 -7.54 -2.89
CA VAL A 122 13.83 -8.17 -3.58
C VAL A 122 12.65 -7.22 -3.52
N ARG A 123 12.29 -6.63 -4.66
CA ARG A 123 11.17 -5.71 -4.75
C ARG A 123 9.85 -6.44 -4.53
N ILE A 124 9.12 -6.02 -3.50
CA ILE A 124 7.83 -6.61 -3.11
C ILE A 124 6.71 -5.95 -3.92
N HIS A 125 6.54 -4.64 -3.75
CA HIS A 125 5.54 -3.85 -4.45
C HIS A 125 6.02 -3.47 -5.86
N ARG A 126 5.56 -4.22 -6.86
CA ARG A 126 5.79 -3.93 -8.28
C ARG A 126 4.48 -3.89 -9.05
N SER A 127 4.08 -2.67 -9.45
CA SER A 127 3.09 -2.49 -10.50
C SER A 127 3.65 -2.96 -11.85
N PRO A 128 2.82 -3.46 -12.77
CA PRO A 128 3.26 -3.78 -14.12
C PRO A 128 3.90 -2.58 -14.81
N ASP A 129 4.85 -2.82 -15.72
CA ASP A 129 5.64 -1.73 -16.32
C ASP A 129 4.80 -0.79 -17.23
N TYR A 130 3.60 -1.22 -17.65
CA TYR A 130 2.61 -0.39 -18.36
C TYR A 130 1.70 0.44 -17.42
N VAL A 131 2.00 0.44 -16.13
CA VAL A 131 1.32 1.24 -15.10
C VAL A 131 2.30 2.25 -14.54
N TYR A 132 2.09 3.51 -14.92
CA TYR A 132 2.76 4.64 -14.30
C TYR A 132 2.06 5.00 -12.98
N PHE A 133 2.74 4.71 -11.87
CA PHE A 133 2.32 5.13 -10.53
C PHE A 133 3.21 6.26 -10.04
N ASP A 134 2.61 7.25 -9.36
CA ASP A 134 3.33 8.43 -8.86
C ASP A 134 3.13 8.62 -7.35
N HIS A 135 4.14 8.36 -6.51
CA HIS A 135 4.02 8.53 -5.06
C HIS A 135 3.73 9.99 -4.67
N SER A 136 4.45 10.94 -5.28
CA SER A 136 4.31 12.37 -4.98
C SER A 136 2.89 12.87 -5.22
N ALA A 137 2.20 12.35 -6.23
CA ALA A 137 0.82 12.73 -6.53
C ALA A 137 -0.18 12.31 -5.43
N HIS A 138 0.13 11.26 -4.66
CA HIS A 138 -0.74 10.74 -3.61
C HIS A 138 -0.38 11.33 -2.24
N VAL A 139 0.90 11.28 -1.87
CA VAL A 139 1.40 11.74 -0.56
C VAL A 139 1.14 13.24 -0.38
N ASN A 140 1.43 14.05 -1.41
CA ASN A 140 1.16 15.50 -1.37
C ASN A 140 -0.32 15.85 -1.42
N ARG A 141 -1.21 14.85 -1.56
CA ARG A 141 -2.66 15.01 -1.52
C ARG A 141 -3.29 14.31 -0.32
N GLY A 142 -2.52 13.97 0.71
CA GLY A 142 -3.07 13.48 1.97
C GLY A 142 -3.37 11.99 1.98
N VAL A 143 -2.77 11.20 1.07
CA VAL A 143 -2.87 9.74 1.12
C VAL A 143 -1.68 9.18 1.89
N SER A 144 -1.96 8.52 3.01
CA SER A 144 -0.93 7.91 3.86
C SER A 144 -0.36 6.61 3.28
N CYS A 145 0.89 6.33 3.66
CA CYS A 145 1.55 5.05 3.43
C CYS A 145 0.69 3.87 3.94
N ALA A 146 0.02 4.04 5.10
CA ALA A 146 -0.77 3.00 5.73
C ALA A 146 -1.93 2.50 4.86
N SER A 147 -2.54 3.39 4.06
CA SER A 147 -3.66 3.05 3.18
C SER A 147 -3.27 2.08 2.06
N CYS A 148 -1.99 2.02 1.69
CA CYS A 148 -1.50 1.19 0.59
C CYS A 148 -0.57 0.06 1.06
N HIS A 149 0.23 0.31 2.08
CA HIS A 149 1.27 -0.60 2.55
C HIS A 149 0.94 -1.25 3.90
N GLY A 150 -0.20 -0.93 4.52
CA GLY A 150 -0.54 -1.36 5.86
C GLY A 150 0.31 -0.70 6.94
N ASP A 151 0.21 -1.19 8.17
CA ASP A 151 1.04 -0.72 9.28
C ASP A 151 2.45 -1.30 9.19
N VAL A 152 3.25 -0.74 8.29
CA VAL A 152 4.67 -1.12 8.10
C VAL A 152 5.49 -0.91 9.38
N GLY A 153 5.05 -0.06 10.30
CA GLY A 153 5.68 0.16 11.61
C GLY A 153 5.57 -1.04 12.55
N GLU A 154 4.72 -2.01 12.24
CA GLU A 154 4.59 -3.27 12.98
C GLU A 154 5.11 -4.49 12.19
N MET A 155 5.60 -4.28 10.97
CA MET A 155 6.11 -5.34 10.10
C MET A 155 7.60 -5.63 10.38
N VAL A 156 7.91 -6.86 10.81
CA VAL A 156 9.31 -7.32 10.91
C VAL A 156 9.88 -7.59 9.52
N VAL A 157 9.07 -8.16 8.63
CA VAL A 157 9.35 -8.29 7.20
C VAL A 157 8.15 -7.73 6.47
N VAL A 158 8.39 -6.88 5.48
CA VAL A 158 7.30 -6.27 4.71
C VAL A 158 6.61 -7.35 3.87
N HIS A 159 5.29 -7.29 3.84
CA HIS A 159 4.46 -8.11 2.96
C HIS A 159 3.47 -7.23 2.18
N HIS A 160 2.85 -7.81 1.15
CA HIS A 160 1.70 -7.16 0.49
C HIS A 160 0.48 -7.17 1.41
N GLU A 161 0.16 -6.04 2.04
CA GLU A 161 -1.10 -5.88 2.78
C GLU A 161 -2.29 -5.80 1.82
N GLU A 162 -2.12 -5.04 0.73
CA GLU A 162 -3.19 -4.74 -0.22
C GLU A 162 -2.95 -5.38 -1.59
N SER A 163 -4.04 -5.57 -2.34
CA SER A 163 -3.98 -6.28 -3.62
C SER A 163 -3.27 -5.50 -4.73
N HIS A 164 -3.28 -4.16 -4.64
CA HIS A 164 -2.85 -3.21 -5.68
C HIS A 164 -3.37 -3.59 -7.08
N SER A 165 -4.60 -4.09 -7.14
CA SER A 165 -5.31 -4.35 -8.38
C SER A 165 -5.91 -3.06 -8.94
N MET A 166 -6.18 -3.03 -10.25
CA MET A 166 -6.81 -1.88 -10.88
C MET A 166 -8.17 -1.53 -10.23
N SER A 167 -9.00 -2.54 -9.91
CA SER A 167 -10.27 -2.31 -9.23
C SER A 167 -10.07 -1.66 -7.86
N TRP A 168 -9.10 -2.13 -7.08
CA TRP A 168 -8.77 -1.55 -5.78
C TRP A 168 -8.32 -0.08 -5.91
N CYS A 169 -7.43 0.23 -6.86
CA CYS A 169 -7.01 1.61 -7.12
C CYS A 169 -8.20 2.49 -7.54
N LEU A 170 -9.07 1.98 -8.43
CA LEU A 170 -10.22 2.72 -8.93
C LEU A 170 -11.29 2.93 -7.86
N ASP A 171 -11.47 2.00 -6.94
CA ASP A 171 -12.44 2.16 -5.86
C ASP A 171 -12.02 3.27 -4.89
N CYS A 172 -10.71 3.38 -4.62
CA CYS A 172 -10.12 4.54 -3.94
C CYS A 172 -10.28 5.83 -4.77
N HIS A 173 -9.96 5.82 -6.06
CA HIS A 173 -10.11 7.01 -6.93
C HIS A 173 -11.56 7.51 -7.04
N LYS A 174 -12.55 6.60 -6.95
CA LYS A 174 -13.98 6.97 -6.92
C LYS A 174 -14.37 7.63 -5.61
N ASN A 175 -13.79 7.20 -4.50
CA ASN A 175 -14.15 7.64 -3.14
C ASN A 175 -12.89 8.06 -2.34
N PRO A 176 -12.12 9.06 -2.81
CA PRO A 176 -10.85 9.41 -2.17
C PRO A 176 -11.04 9.89 -0.73
N GLU A 177 -12.16 10.53 -0.41
CA GLU A 177 -12.51 11.04 0.92
C GLU A 177 -12.35 10.00 2.05
N LYS A 178 -12.49 8.70 1.74
CA LYS A 178 -12.32 7.63 2.73
C LYS A 178 -10.86 7.40 3.15
N HIS A 179 -9.91 8.02 2.47
CA HIS A 179 -8.48 7.79 2.64
C HIS A 179 -7.65 9.07 2.83
N LEU A 180 -8.26 10.23 2.60
CA LEU A 180 -7.61 11.54 2.74
C LEU A 180 -7.44 11.93 4.20
N ARG A 181 -6.29 12.50 4.55
CA ARG A 181 -6.00 13.06 5.87
C ARG A 181 -5.20 14.36 5.74
N PRO A 182 -5.11 15.19 6.80
CA PRO A 182 -4.24 16.36 6.82
C PRO A 182 -2.81 15.99 6.43
N LEU A 183 -2.10 16.88 5.74
CA LEU A 183 -0.78 16.57 5.20
C LEU A 183 0.26 16.25 6.29
N ASP A 184 0.08 16.83 7.48
CA ASP A 184 0.96 16.61 8.62
C ASP A 184 0.80 15.22 9.23
N GLU A 185 -0.29 14.52 8.89
CA GLU A 185 -0.64 13.18 9.40
C GLU A 185 -0.40 12.06 8.38
N VAL A 186 0.16 12.39 7.20
CA VAL A 186 0.40 11.43 6.11
C VAL A 186 1.35 10.31 6.53
N PHE A 187 2.40 10.64 7.28
CA PHE A 187 3.41 9.67 7.76
C PHE A 187 3.09 9.10 9.15
N ASN A 188 2.00 9.55 9.78
CA ASN A 188 1.51 8.98 11.02
C ASN A 188 0.67 7.72 10.73
N LEU A 189 1.29 6.55 10.87
CA LEU A 189 0.63 5.26 10.61
C LEU A 189 -0.50 4.94 11.60
N LYS A 190 -0.47 5.55 12.80
CA LYS A 190 -1.44 5.31 13.87
C LYS A 190 -2.58 6.32 13.88
N TRP A 191 -2.57 7.28 12.96
CA TRP A 191 -3.58 8.33 12.87
C TRP A 191 -4.97 7.74 12.62
N LYS A 192 -5.96 8.30 13.32
CA LYS A 192 -7.38 8.07 13.08
C LYS A 192 -8.11 9.40 13.06
N ALA A 193 -9.17 9.49 12.27
CA ALA A 193 -9.97 10.69 12.15
C ALA A 193 -10.56 11.15 13.50
N GLU A 194 -10.92 10.20 14.37
CA GLU A 194 -11.53 10.50 15.66
C GLU A 194 -10.55 11.05 16.70
N ASP A 195 -9.25 10.89 16.46
CA ASP A 195 -8.19 11.37 17.34
C ASP A 195 -7.82 12.84 17.04
N LEU A 196 -8.29 13.39 15.90
CA LEU A 196 -8.06 14.78 15.53
C LEU A 196 -9.11 15.69 16.19
N ALA A 197 -8.65 16.66 16.98
CA ALA A 197 -9.53 17.66 17.58
C ALA A 197 -10.10 18.61 16.52
N VAL A 198 -11.32 19.10 16.75
CA VAL A 198 -12.02 20.02 15.83
C VAL A 198 -11.24 21.31 15.67
N GLU A 199 -10.67 21.81 16.77
CA GLU A 199 -9.89 23.03 16.86
C GLU A 199 -8.60 22.91 16.04
N ASP A 200 -7.90 21.78 16.17
CA ASP A 200 -6.69 21.49 15.41
C ASP A 200 -6.99 21.40 13.91
N PHE A 201 -8.12 20.78 13.53
CA PHE A 201 -8.52 20.70 12.13
C PHE A 201 -8.93 22.06 11.54
N LYS A 202 -9.68 22.86 12.31
CA LYS A 202 -10.00 24.25 11.94
C LYS A 202 -8.73 25.08 11.77
N SER A 203 -7.77 24.95 12.70
CA SER A 203 -6.48 25.63 12.65
C SER A 203 -5.68 25.21 11.41
N TYR A 204 -5.61 23.91 11.11
CA TYR A 204 -4.96 23.39 9.90
C TYR A 204 -5.58 24.01 8.64
N ILE A 205 -6.91 24.09 8.57
CA ILE A 205 -7.59 24.69 7.42
C ILE A 205 -7.30 26.18 7.31
N THR A 206 -7.36 26.91 8.44
CA THR A 206 -7.02 28.34 8.48
C THR A 206 -5.60 28.60 7.96
N ASP A 207 -4.61 27.86 8.48
CA ASP A 207 -3.21 28.05 8.13
C ASP A 207 -2.95 27.76 6.64
N ARG A 208 -3.57 26.69 6.11
CA ARG A 208 -3.29 26.20 4.76
C ARG A 208 -4.12 26.89 3.66
N PHE A 209 -5.36 27.27 3.97
CA PHE A 209 -6.33 27.73 2.98
C PHE A 209 -6.94 29.10 3.29
N GLY A 210 -6.78 29.61 4.51
CA GLY A 210 -7.37 30.87 4.98
C GLY A 210 -8.63 30.68 5.84
N GLU A 211 -8.92 31.68 6.68
CA GLU A 211 -10.07 31.66 7.60
C GLU A 211 -11.43 31.57 6.89
N ASP A 212 -11.55 32.05 5.66
CA ASP A 212 -12.81 32.01 4.90
C ASP A 212 -13.17 30.60 4.39
N LYS A 213 -12.27 29.62 4.55
CA LYS A 213 -12.40 28.28 3.97
C LYS A 213 -12.90 27.20 4.93
N HIS A 214 -13.44 27.57 6.09
CA HIS A 214 -14.02 26.60 7.03
C HIS A 214 -15.26 25.87 6.48
N GLY A 215 -15.99 26.42 5.52
CA GLY A 215 -17.08 25.69 4.85
C GLY A 215 -18.04 24.97 5.81
N GLU A 216 -18.23 23.66 5.63
CA GLU A 216 -19.10 22.82 6.48
C GLU A 216 -18.59 22.64 7.92
N ILE A 217 -17.30 22.87 8.18
CA ILE A 217 -16.70 22.67 9.50
C ILE A 217 -16.83 23.89 10.43
N ALA A 218 -17.33 25.02 9.90
CA ALA A 218 -17.50 26.26 10.68
C ALA A 218 -18.46 26.09 11.87
N ASN A 219 -19.47 25.23 11.73
CA ASN A 219 -20.51 25.01 12.75
C ASN A 219 -20.23 23.83 13.69
N LEU A 220 -19.08 23.15 13.55
CA LEU A 220 -18.75 22.03 14.43
C LEU A 220 -18.47 22.52 15.85
N GLU A 221 -19.08 21.86 16.83
CA GLU A 221 -18.87 22.13 18.24
C GLU A 221 -17.51 21.60 18.70
N ASP A 222 -16.88 22.36 19.61
CA ASP A 222 -15.64 22.00 20.28
C ASP A 222 -15.86 20.71 21.11
N GLY A 223 -15.10 19.65 20.80
CA GLY A 223 -15.25 18.31 21.40
C GLY A 223 -16.12 17.31 20.62
N GLN A 224 -16.71 17.70 19.48
CA GLN A 224 -17.35 16.74 18.57
C GLN A 224 -16.30 15.84 17.91
N LYS A 225 -16.55 14.53 17.81
CA LYS A 225 -15.64 13.62 17.09
C LYS A 225 -15.73 13.86 15.58
N LEU A 226 -14.60 14.14 14.95
CA LEU A 226 -14.49 14.19 13.50
C LEU A 226 -14.59 12.78 12.91
N THR A 227 -15.23 12.68 11.76
CA THR A 227 -15.32 11.42 11.00
C THR A 227 -14.38 11.48 9.80
N GLN A 228 -13.91 10.31 9.37
CA GLN A 228 -13.08 10.18 8.17
C GLN A 228 -13.76 10.79 6.94
N GLU A 229 -15.07 10.59 6.80
CA GLU A 229 -15.85 11.12 5.68
C GLU A 229 -15.84 12.66 5.67
N LEU A 230 -16.06 13.29 6.83
CA LEU A 230 -16.09 14.74 6.97
C LEU A 230 -14.72 15.39 6.69
N ILE A 231 -13.66 14.84 7.27
CA ILE A 231 -12.29 15.32 7.02
C ILE A 231 -11.96 15.15 5.54
N GLY A 232 -12.23 13.96 5.00
CA GLY A 232 -11.89 13.61 3.63
C GLY A 232 -12.65 14.42 2.59
N SER A 233 -13.96 14.64 2.76
CA SER A 233 -14.77 15.45 1.84
C SER A 233 -14.31 16.90 1.86
N THR A 234 -14.06 17.45 3.05
CA THR A 234 -13.54 18.82 3.23
C THR A 234 -12.20 18.99 2.53
N LEU A 235 -11.26 18.06 2.74
CA LEU A 235 -9.95 18.11 2.10
C LEU A 235 -10.04 17.93 0.59
N LYS A 236 -10.89 17.02 0.11
CA LYS A 236 -11.12 16.79 -1.32
C LYS A 236 -11.58 18.08 -2.01
N ASP A 237 -12.51 18.79 -1.39
CA ASP A 237 -13.07 20.02 -1.94
C ASP A 237 -12.06 21.18 -1.89
N LEU A 238 -11.38 21.38 -0.76
CA LEU A 238 -10.37 22.44 -0.58
C LEU A 238 -9.16 22.27 -1.50
N TRP A 239 -8.67 21.05 -1.65
CA TRP A 239 -7.52 20.74 -2.53
C TRP A 239 -7.93 20.55 -3.99
N HIS A 240 -9.22 20.59 -4.31
CA HIS A 240 -9.79 20.28 -5.61
C HIS A 240 -9.29 18.93 -6.18
N ILE A 241 -9.30 17.89 -5.33
CA ILE A 241 -8.79 16.56 -5.68
C ILE A 241 -9.72 15.91 -6.69
N ARG A 242 -9.21 15.68 -7.90
CA ARG A 242 -9.91 15.03 -9.01
C ARG A 242 -9.06 13.86 -9.52
N PRO A 243 -9.17 12.67 -8.89
CA PRO A 243 -8.42 11.51 -9.33
C PRO A 243 -8.82 11.11 -10.76
N PRO A 244 -7.92 10.49 -11.54
CA PRO A 244 -8.29 9.91 -12.84
C PRO A 244 -9.46 8.94 -12.67
N SER A 245 -10.51 9.14 -13.46
CA SER A 245 -11.71 8.30 -13.43
C SER A 245 -11.47 6.95 -14.10
N GLY A 246 -12.28 5.95 -13.77
CA GLY A 246 -12.18 4.60 -14.38
C GLY A 246 -12.39 4.57 -15.89
N ASN A 247 -12.91 5.65 -16.49
CA ASN A 247 -13.11 5.77 -17.93
C ASN A 247 -11.94 6.49 -18.63
N ASN A 248 -10.87 6.83 -17.91
CA ASN A 248 -9.69 7.53 -18.44
C ASN A 248 -8.41 6.73 -18.17
N CYS A 249 -7.89 6.07 -19.22
CA CYS A 249 -6.66 5.29 -19.12
C CYS A 249 -5.40 6.17 -18.99
N SER A 250 -5.43 7.43 -19.41
CA SER A 250 -4.24 8.30 -19.43
C SER A 250 -3.68 8.63 -18.03
N GLY A 251 -4.46 8.39 -16.98
CA GLY A 251 -4.03 8.59 -15.60
C GLY A 251 -2.88 7.66 -15.17
N CYS A 252 -2.86 6.42 -15.68
CA CYS A 252 -1.91 5.40 -15.26
C CYS A 252 -1.31 4.59 -16.43
N HIS A 253 -1.97 4.53 -17.58
CA HIS A 253 -1.52 3.75 -18.75
C HIS A 253 -1.00 4.68 -19.83
N ARG A 254 0.29 5.00 -19.76
CA ARG A 254 0.99 5.90 -20.68
C ARG A 254 2.33 5.33 -21.12
#